data_AF-A0A139WZV0-F1
#
_entry.id   AF-A0A139WZV0-F1
#
_cell.length_a   1.000
_cell.length_b   1.000
_cell.length_c   1.000
_cell.angle_alpha   90.00
_cell.angle_beta   90.00
_cell.angle_gamma   90.00
#
_symmetry.space_group_name_H-M   'P 1'
#
loop_
_entity.id
_entity.type
_entity.pdbx_description
1 polymer ?
#
loop_
_entity_poly.entity_id
_entity_poly.type
_entity_poly.pdbx_seq_one_letter_code
_entity_poly.pdbx_strand_id
1 'polypeptide(L)'
;MLPRLSDPWQISSYTQRRHKIQTLNYGYNEIQEALNALEQCLETISLLTLPPIESIPESIRESWDFSTEELAERMPTLDDFKFNQVTEFLKEEAAESISRQMIEDVASWWIWSVIQDIIQVILRWLEDSLRKINNDVLVSRFIKIAQHYWLRIEPRLAESLLSRSAIIGGEKALPLLESVETNTQALSKVKATAQDYKELILGVGHKNSSCG
;
A
#
# COMPACT_ATOMS: atom_id res chain seq x y z
N MET A 1 -15.58 8.77 -3.08
CA MET A 1 -15.16 9.97 -2.33
C MET A 1 -13.67 9.81 -2.07
N LEU A 2 -12.84 10.82 -2.38
CA LEU A 2 -11.40 10.72 -2.14
C LEU A 2 -11.08 10.65 -0.65
N PRO A 3 -10.03 9.91 -0.24
CA PRO A 3 -9.63 9.84 1.16
C PRO A 3 -9.08 11.19 1.61
N ARG A 4 -9.40 11.60 2.84
CA ARG A 4 -8.85 12.82 3.46
C ARG A 4 -7.67 12.44 4.32
N LEU A 5 -6.49 12.60 3.74
CA LEU A 5 -5.23 12.15 4.33
C LEU A 5 -4.51 13.31 5.03
N SER A 6 -3.69 13.00 6.04
CA SER A 6 -2.78 13.99 6.64
C SER A 6 -1.51 14.13 5.81
N ASP A 7 -0.75 15.21 6.04
CA ASP A 7 0.62 15.32 5.53
C ASP A 7 1.50 14.19 6.12
N PRO A 8 2.40 13.57 5.33
CA PRO A 8 2.67 13.78 3.91
C PRO A 8 1.81 12.92 2.98
N TRP A 9 0.92 12.08 3.53
CA TRP A 9 0.16 11.07 2.78
C TRP A 9 -0.80 11.67 1.76
N GLN A 10 -1.26 12.91 1.98
CA GLN A 10 -2.12 13.65 1.04
C GLN A 10 -1.40 14.17 -0.22
N ILE A 11 -0.06 14.26 -0.22
CA ILE A 11 0.72 14.85 -1.32
C ILE A 11 0.59 13.96 -2.55
N SER A 12 0.21 14.49 -3.70
CA SER A 12 0.00 13.71 -4.94
C SER A 12 1.31 13.30 -5.61
N SER A 13 2.31 14.20 -5.64
CA SER A 13 3.63 13.94 -6.24
C SER A 13 4.38 12.84 -5.47
N TYR A 14 4.81 11.81 -6.20
CA TYR A 14 5.58 10.70 -5.62
C TYR A 14 6.91 11.20 -5.04
N THR A 15 7.61 12.05 -5.80
CA THR A 15 8.93 12.57 -5.44
C THR A 15 8.87 13.43 -4.19
N GLN A 16 7.93 14.38 -4.14
CA GLN A 16 7.77 15.27 -2.99
C GLN A 16 7.35 14.50 -1.73
N ARG A 17 6.41 13.56 -1.88
CA ARG A 17 5.97 12.69 -0.77
C ARG A 17 7.13 11.90 -0.18
N ARG A 18 7.96 11.28 -1.03
CA ARG A 18 9.13 10.50 -0.59
C ARG A 18 10.11 11.36 0.20
N HIS A 19 10.38 12.59 -0.24
CA HIS A 19 11.25 13.52 0.49
C HIS A 19 10.68 13.90 1.86
N LYS A 20 9.37 14.17 1.94
CA LYS A 20 8.73 14.50 3.22
C LYS A 20 8.76 13.34 4.20
N ILE A 21 8.53 12.12 3.73
CA ILE A 21 8.54 10.92 4.57
C ILE A 21 9.90 10.65 5.22
N GLN A 22 11.00 11.02 4.55
CA GLN A 22 12.35 10.91 5.12
C GLN A 22 12.54 11.75 6.39
N THR A 23 11.68 12.74 6.61
CA THR A 23 11.70 13.60 7.80
C THR A 23 10.81 13.10 8.93
N LEU A 24 9.99 12.07 8.69
CA LEU A 24 9.11 11.49 9.70
C LEU A 24 9.90 10.68 10.72
N ASN A 25 9.53 10.83 11.99
CA ASN A 25 10.00 9.97 13.05
C ASN A 25 9.17 8.70 13.14
N TYR A 26 9.75 7.66 13.71
CA TYR A 26 9.07 6.42 14.06
C TYR A 26 8.34 6.58 15.41
N GLY A 27 7.54 7.63 15.54
CA GLY A 27 6.71 7.86 16.73
C GLY A 27 5.37 7.12 16.64
N TYR A 28 4.73 6.94 17.78
CA TYR A 28 3.42 6.28 17.87
C TYR A 28 2.36 7.00 17.03
N ASN A 29 2.35 8.34 17.07
CA ASN A 29 1.33 9.15 16.38
C ASN A 29 1.52 9.08 14.86
N GLU A 30 2.75 9.21 14.38
CA GLU A 30 3.09 9.13 12.96
C GLU A 30 2.72 7.76 12.37
N ILE A 31 2.89 6.68 13.13
CA ILE A 31 2.43 5.35 12.71
C ILE A 31 0.92 5.24 12.70
N GLN A 32 0.23 5.76 13.72
CA GLN A 32 -1.23 5.76 13.72
C GLN A 32 -1.79 6.50 12.50
N GLU A 33 -1.19 7.64 12.15
CA GLU A 33 -1.54 8.40 10.95
C GLU A 33 -1.26 7.61 9.67
N ALA A 34 -0.09 6.96 9.56
CA ALA A 34 0.23 6.10 8.42
C ALA A 34 -0.73 4.91 8.29
N LEU A 35 -1.12 4.27 9.40
CA LEU A 35 -2.10 3.18 9.41
C LEU A 35 -3.50 3.69 9.02
N ASN A 36 -3.91 4.87 9.48
CA ASN A 36 -5.16 5.51 9.07
C ASN A 36 -5.15 5.79 7.56
N ALA A 37 -4.05 6.35 7.04
CA ALA A 37 -3.91 6.64 5.64
C ALA A 37 -3.93 5.37 4.79
N LEU A 38 -3.21 4.32 5.21
CA LEU A 38 -3.23 3.01 4.56
C LEU A 38 -4.66 2.46 4.44
N GLU A 39 -5.40 2.45 5.55
CA GLU A 39 -6.76 1.92 5.60
C GLU A 39 -7.72 2.70 4.69
N GLN A 40 -7.65 4.04 4.70
CA GLN A 40 -8.47 4.87 3.82
C GLN A 40 -8.11 4.69 2.33
N CYS A 41 -6.84 4.56 2.00
CA CYS A 41 -6.38 4.31 0.64
C CYS A 41 -6.80 2.93 0.13
N LEU A 42 -6.66 1.88 0.96
CA LEU A 42 -7.10 0.53 0.62
C LEU A 42 -8.61 0.45 0.42
N GLU A 43 -9.40 1.09 1.29
CA GLU A 43 -10.85 1.20 1.10
C GLU A 43 -11.17 1.88 -0.23
N THR A 44 -10.51 3.00 -0.52
CA THR A 44 -10.73 3.74 -1.77
C THR A 44 -10.44 2.87 -2.99
N ILE A 45 -9.29 2.19 -3.04
CA ILE A 45 -8.94 1.32 -4.17
C ILE A 45 -9.87 0.11 -4.29
N SER A 46 -10.35 -0.45 -3.18
CA SER A 46 -11.29 -1.56 -3.22
C SER A 46 -12.64 -1.21 -3.87
N LEU A 47 -12.97 0.09 -3.91
CA LEU A 47 -14.19 0.62 -4.51
C LEU A 47 -13.96 1.22 -5.90
N LEU A 48 -12.71 1.56 -6.25
CA LEU A 48 -12.39 2.14 -7.56
C LEU A 48 -12.49 1.06 -8.63
N THR A 49 -13.49 1.21 -9.50
CA THR A 49 -13.60 0.42 -10.74
C THR A 49 -12.90 1.19 -11.85
N LEU A 50 -11.80 0.65 -12.39
CA LEU A 50 -11.10 1.28 -13.50
C LEU A 50 -11.85 1.04 -14.82
N PRO A 51 -12.17 2.09 -15.58
CA PRO A 51 -12.74 1.96 -16.91
C PRO A 51 -11.69 1.42 -17.90
N PRO A 52 -12.12 0.90 -19.08
CA PRO A 52 -11.19 0.55 -20.14
C PRO A 52 -10.29 1.74 -20.53
N ILE A 53 -9.02 1.47 -20.83
CA ILE A 53 -8.03 2.49 -21.21
C ILE A 53 -8.37 3.16 -22.56
N GLU A 54 -9.33 2.61 -23.30
CA GLU A 54 -9.69 3.04 -24.67
C GLU A 54 -10.08 4.52 -24.79
N SER A 55 -10.61 5.13 -23.72
CA SER A 55 -10.98 6.56 -23.73
C SER A 55 -9.81 7.50 -23.42
N ILE A 56 -8.68 6.98 -22.95
CA ILE A 56 -7.50 7.77 -22.58
C ILE A 56 -6.68 8.01 -23.86
N PRO A 57 -6.32 9.27 -24.20
CA PRO A 57 -5.49 9.57 -25.36
C PRO A 57 -4.17 8.79 -25.37
N GLU A 58 -3.75 8.35 -26.56
CA GLU A 58 -2.54 7.54 -26.73
C GLU A 58 -1.30 8.23 -26.16
N SER A 59 -1.13 9.53 -26.40
CA SER A 59 0.00 10.33 -25.91
C SER A 59 0.13 10.26 -24.38
N ILE A 60 -0.99 10.43 -23.69
CA ILE A 60 -1.07 10.35 -22.22
C ILE A 60 -0.82 8.92 -21.75
N ARG A 61 -1.32 7.92 -22.48
CA ARG A 61 -1.11 6.51 -22.14
C ARG A 61 0.36 6.10 -22.25
N GLU A 62 1.03 6.50 -23.32
CA GLU A 62 2.45 6.18 -23.57
C GLU A 62 3.39 6.89 -22.59
N SER A 63 2.98 8.06 -22.09
CA SER A 63 3.76 8.90 -21.17
C SER A 63 3.18 8.96 -19.75
N TRP A 64 2.37 7.96 -19.36
CA TRP A 64 1.53 8.03 -18.16
C TRP A 64 2.29 8.41 -16.88
N ASP A 65 3.52 7.91 -16.70
CA ASP A 65 4.35 8.26 -15.54
C ASP A 65 4.66 9.76 -15.49
N PHE A 66 4.94 10.38 -16.64
CA PHE A 66 5.15 11.84 -16.75
C PHE A 66 3.84 12.60 -16.59
N SER A 67 2.78 12.17 -17.29
CA SER A 67 1.44 12.78 -17.19
C SER A 67 0.90 12.78 -15.76
N THR A 68 1.17 11.71 -15.00
CA THR A 68 0.74 11.60 -13.60
C THR A 68 1.42 12.63 -12.72
N GLU A 69 2.73 12.85 -12.93
CA GLU A 69 3.50 13.84 -12.17
C GLU A 69 3.10 15.27 -12.57
N GLU A 70 2.91 15.56 -13.86
CA GLU A 70 2.41 16.87 -14.32
C GLU A 70 1.03 17.20 -13.76
N LEU A 71 0.12 16.21 -13.72
CA LEU A 71 -1.17 16.37 -13.05
C LEU A 71 -1.00 16.57 -11.54
N ALA A 72 -0.03 15.90 -10.91
CA ALA A 72 0.27 16.08 -9.50
C ALA A 72 0.83 17.48 -9.20
N GLU A 73 1.54 18.14 -10.11
CA GLU A 73 1.96 19.54 -9.94
C GLU A 73 0.76 20.50 -9.94
N ARG A 74 -0.27 20.20 -10.74
CA ARG A 74 -1.53 20.98 -10.80
C ARG A 74 -2.45 20.69 -9.61
N MET A 75 -2.42 19.45 -9.13
CA MET A 75 -3.18 18.92 -8.00
C MET A 75 -2.23 18.43 -6.90
N PRO A 76 -1.52 19.34 -6.19
CA PRO A 76 -0.42 18.99 -5.29
C PRO A 76 -0.86 18.12 -4.12
N THR A 77 -2.12 18.20 -3.71
CA THR A 77 -2.73 17.26 -2.77
C THR A 77 -3.97 16.59 -3.35
N LEU A 78 -4.38 15.45 -2.79
CA LEU A 78 -5.63 14.78 -3.17
C LEU A 78 -6.87 15.67 -2.95
N ASP A 79 -6.83 16.58 -1.97
CA ASP A 79 -7.92 17.52 -1.69
C ASP A 79 -8.06 18.61 -2.77
N ASP A 80 -7.01 18.83 -3.56
CA ASP A 80 -7.03 19.80 -4.67
C ASP A 80 -7.72 19.26 -5.92
N PHE A 81 -8.05 17.96 -5.96
CA PHE A 81 -8.60 17.30 -7.13
C PHE A 81 -9.85 18.00 -7.70
N LYS A 82 -9.75 18.43 -8.96
CA LYS A 82 -10.84 19.09 -9.70
C LYS A 82 -10.84 18.64 -11.16
N PHE A 83 -12.00 18.22 -11.67
CA PHE A 83 -12.18 17.85 -13.09
C PHE A 83 -11.76 18.95 -14.07
N ASN A 84 -11.88 20.23 -13.71
CA ASN A 84 -11.42 21.33 -14.55
C ASN A 84 -9.89 21.28 -14.78
N GLN A 85 -9.09 20.85 -13.80
CA GLN A 85 -7.64 20.75 -13.97
C GLN A 85 -7.26 19.61 -14.91
N VAL A 86 -7.98 18.49 -14.85
CA VAL A 86 -7.85 17.38 -15.82
C VAL A 86 -8.25 17.85 -17.23
N THR A 87 -9.29 18.68 -17.32
CA THR A 87 -9.74 19.26 -18.60
C THR A 87 -8.67 20.16 -19.20
N GLU A 88 -8.05 21.06 -18.41
CA GLU A 88 -6.96 21.91 -18.91
C GLU A 88 -5.73 21.10 -19.30
N PHE A 89 -5.37 20.08 -18.52
CA PHE A 89 -4.29 19.14 -18.89
C PHE A 89 -4.56 18.46 -20.25
N LEU A 90 -5.77 17.94 -20.47
CA LEU A 90 -6.14 17.30 -21.73
C LEU A 90 -6.11 18.26 -22.94
N LYS A 91 -6.40 19.55 -22.73
CA LYS A 91 -6.28 20.57 -23.80
C LYS A 91 -4.83 20.81 -24.20
N GLU A 92 -3.92 20.81 -23.24
CA GLU A 92 -2.50 21.02 -23.47
C GLU A 92 -1.85 19.82 -24.15
N GLU A 93 -2.31 18.61 -23.84
CA GLU A 93 -1.94 17.35 -24.50
C GLU A 93 -2.53 17.20 -25.93
N ALA A 94 -3.08 18.28 -26.49
CA ALA A 94 -3.63 18.35 -27.85
C ALA A 94 -4.73 17.32 -28.16
N ALA A 95 -5.55 16.93 -27.17
CA ALA A 95 -6.70 16.08 -27.42
C ALA A 95 -7.71 16.78 -28.34
N GLU A 96 -7.87 16.29 -29.57
CA GLU A 96 -8.69 16.90 -30.64
C GLU A 96 -10.16 17.09 -30.25
N SER A 97 -10.71 16.20 -29.40
CA SER A 97 -12.04 16.34 -28.83
C SER A 97 -12.10 15.78 -27.40
N ILE A 98 -12.29 16.68 -26.43
CA ILE A 98 -12.36 16.31 -25.01
C ILE A 98 -13.80 15.96 -24.68
N SER A 99 -14.07 14.68 -24.48
CA SER A 99 -15.37 14.20 -24.01
C SER A 99 -15.43 14.18 -22.47
N ARG A 100 -16.64 14.22 -21.92
CA ARG A 100 -16.83 14.05 -20.47
C ARG A 100 -16.29 12.71 -19.96
N GLN A 101 -16.50 11.64 -20.74
CA GLN A 101 -16.02 10.31 -20.41
C GLN A 101 -14.48 10.27 -20.33
N MET A 102 -13.79 10.90 -21.29
CA MET A 102 -12.33 11.01 -21.29
C MET A 102 -11.80 11.71 -20.03
N ILE A 103 -12.45 12.81 -19.61
CA ILE A 103 -12.08 13.52 -18.38
C ILE A 103 -12.27 12.61 -17.16
N GLU A 104 -13.41 11.91 -17.08
CA GLU A 104 -13.73 11.01 -15.96
C GLU A 104 -12.76 9.81 -15.91
N ASP A 105 -12.37 9.26 -17.07
CA ASP A 105 -11.47 8.12 -17.18
C ASP A 105 -10.03 8.50 -16.80
N VAL A 106 -9.50 9.62 -17.32
CA VAL A 106 -8.17 10.14 -16.96
C VAL A 106 -8.11 10.50 -15.48
N ALA A 107 -9.15 11.14 -14.96
CA ALA A 107 -9.26 11.44 -13.53
C ALA A 107 -9.23 10.18 -12.67
N SER A 108 -10.01 9.15 -13.04
CA SER A 108 -10.10 7.90 -12.28
C SER A 108 -8.77 7.15 -12.30
N TRP A 109 -8.10 7.13 -13.45
CA TRP A 109 -6.79 6.52 -13.61
C TRP A 109 -5.71 7.27 -12.80
N TRP A 110 -5.73 8.60 -12.82
CA TRP A 110 -4.83 9.43 -12.01
C TRP A 110 -5.02 9.19 -10.51
N ILE A 111 -6.26 9.23 -10.02
CA ILE A 111 -6.58 8.94 -8.61
C ILE A 111 -6.07 7.55 -8.23
N TRP A 112 -6.38 6.55 -9.05
CA TRP A 112 -5.94 5.18 -8.79
C TRP A 112 -4.41 5.06 -8.73
N SER A 113 -3.71 5.66 -9.68
CA SER A 113 -2.24 5.67 -9.75
C SER A 113 -1.63 6.33 -8.50
N VAL A 114 -2.12 7.52 -8.14
CA VAL A 114 -1.62 8.25 -6.98
C VAL A 114 -1.87 7.47 -5.68
N ILE A 115 -3.06 6.89 -5.50
CA ILE A 115 -3.39 6.12 -4.29
C ILE A 115 -2.56 4.83 -4.21
N GLN A 116 -2.34 4.12 -5.33
CA GLN A 116 -1.45 2.96 -5.39
C GLN A 116 -0.05 3.32 -4.87
N ASP A 117 0.49 4.43 -5.37
CA ASP A 117 1.78 4.94 -4.93
C ASP A 117 1.80 5.34 -3.46
N ILE A 118 0.73 5.97 -2.95
CA ILE A 118 0.59 6.28 -1.52
C ILE A 118 0.69 5.00 -0.70
N ILE A 119 -0.06 3.96 -1.08
CA ILE A 119 -0.06 2.69 -0.36
C ILE A 119 1.32 2.06 -0.36
N GLN A 120 1.97 1.94 -1.52
CA GLN A 120 3.30 1.31 -1.60
C GLN A 120 4.33 2.02 -0.71
N VAL A 121 4.27 3.35 -0.69
CA VAL A 121 5.15 4.17 0.13
C VAL A 121 4.84 4.02 1.62
N ILE A 122 3.56 4.04 2.02
CA ILE A 122 3.14 3.79 3.40
C ILE A 122 3.56 2.40 3.86
N LEU A 123 3.33 1.38 3.04
CA LEU A 123 3.65 -0.01 3.34
C LEU A 123 5.15 -0.20 3.63
N ARG A 124 6.03 0.40 2.81
CA ARG A 124 7.48 0.38 3.05
C ARG A 124 7.85 1.10 4.35
N TRP A 125 7.26 2.26 4.60
CA TRP A 125 7.55 3.02 5.81
C TRP A 125 7.03 2.33 7.09
N LEU A 126 5.86 1.69 7.02
CA LEU A 126 5.28 0.90 8.12
C LEU A 126 6.10 -0.36 8.42
N GLU A 127 6.62 -1.03 7.39
CA GLU A 127 7.56 -2.15 7.55
C GLU A 127 8.75 -1.72 8.40
N ASP A 128 9.44 -0.65 8.03
CA ASP A 128 10.62 -0.18 8.77
C ASP A 128 10.28 0.30 10.19
N SER A 129 9.17 1.02 10.34
CA SER A 129 8.81 1.68 11.60
C SER A 129 8.28 0.69 12.65
N LEU A 130 7.41 -0.25 12.26
CA LEU A 130 6.84 -1.26 13.16
C LEU A 130 7.88 -2.27 13.63
N ARG A 131 8.87 -2.59 12.80
CA ARG A 131 10.00 -3.45 13.20
C ARG A 131 10.84 -2.80 14.30
N LYS A 132 11.00 -1.47 14.26
CA LYS A 132 11.86 -0.71 15.19
C LYS A 132 11.24 -0.44 16.58
N ILE A 133 9.95 -0.09 16.65
CA ILE A 133 9.37 0.46 17.91
C ILE A 133 8.84 -0.62 18.86
N ASN A 134 8.73 -1.87 18.40
CA ASN A 134 8.26 -2.99 19.22
C ASN A 134 6.91 -2.73 19.93
N ASN A 135 5.90 -2.28 19.16
CA ASN A 135 4.56 -1.99 19.68
C ASN A 135 3.53 -2.99 19.14
N ASP A 136 3.12 -3.94 19.98
CA ASP A 136 2.20 -5.03 19.60
C ASP A 136 0.81 -4.54 19.19
N VAL A 137 0.34 -3.41 19.74
CA VAL A 137 -0.96 -2.83 19.40
C VAL A 137 -0.95 -2.32 17.96
N LEU A 138 0.11 -1.62 17.56
CA LEU A 138 0.26 -1.10 16.20
C LEU A 138 0.48 -2.23 15.18
N VAL A 139 1.28 -3.24 15.53
CA VAL A 139 1.48 -4.45 14.71
C VAL A 139 0.16 -5.20 14.50
N SER A 140 -0.60 -5.42 15.58
CA SER A 140 -1.91 -6.07 15.49
C SER A 140 -2.88 -5.27 14.62
N ARG A 141 -2.86 -3.94 14.70
CA ARG A 141 -3.65 -3.07 13.83
C ARG A 141 -3.28 -3.24 12.36
N PHE A 142 -1.99 -3.24 12.03
CA PHE A 142 -1.52 -3.48 10.66
C PHE A 142 -1.99 -4.84 10.11
N ILE A 143 -1.85 -5.91 10.90
CA ILE A 143 -2.27 -7.26 10.50
C ILE A 143 -3.79 -7.31 10.27
N LYS A 144 -4.60 -6.63 11.08
CA LYS A 144 -6.06 -6.55 10.88
C LYS A 144 -6.43 -5.84 9.58
N ILE A 145 -5.74 -4.75 9.24
CA ILE A 145 -5.90 -4.06 7.95
C ILE A 145 -5.58 -5.05 6.81
N ALA A 146 -4.44 -5.75 6.88
CA ALA A 146 -4.06 -6.74 5.88
C ALA A 146 -5.11 -7.85 5.69
N GLN A 147 -5.59 -8.42 6.80
CA GLN A 147 -6.64 -9.44 6.80
C GLN A 147 -7.95 -8.97 6.17
N HIS A 148 -8.30 -7.69 6.35
CA HIS A 148 -9.55 -7.13 5.83
C HIS A 148 -9.51 -6.92 4.31
N TYR A 149 -8.37 -6.43 3.78
CA TYR A 149 -8.30 -5.93 2.41
C TYR A 149 -7.63 -6.87 1.40
N TRP A 150 -6.85 -7.87 1.80
CA TRP A 150 -6.05 -8.66 0.84
C TRP A 150 -6.87 -9.37 -0.26
N LEU A 151 -8.14 -9.71 -0.01
CA LEU A 151 -9.05 -10.29 -1.00
C LEU A 151 -9.84 -9.26 -1.83
N ARG A 152 -9.74 -7.98 -1.49
CA ARG A 152 -10.57 -6.90 -2.05
C ARG A 152 -9.81 -5.95 -2.98
N ILE A 153 -8.53 -6.18 -3.14
CA ILE A 153 -7.61 -5.36 -3.92
C ILE A 153 -6.95 -6.20 -4.99
N GLU A 154 -6.30 -5.54 -5.95
CA GLU A 154 -5.64 -6.24 -7.04
C GLU A 154 -4.45 -7.11 -6.54
N PRO A 155 -4.15 -8.23 -7.22
CA PRO A 155 -3.24 -9.25 -6.69
C PRO A 155 -1.84 -8.75 -6.33
N ARG A 156 -1.26 -7.81 -7.08
CA ARG A 156 0.10 -7.31 -6.79
C ARG A 156 0.12 -6.49 -5.50
N LEU A 157 -0.90 -5.65 -5.29
CA LEU A 157 -1.06 -4.92 -4.03
C LEU A 157 -1.32 -5.87 -2.85
N ALA A 158 -2.14 -6.91 -3.05
CA ALA A 158 -2.39 -7.95 -2.04
C ALA A 158 -1.10 -8.67 -1.64
N GLU A 159 -0.25 -9.04 -2.60
CA GLU A 159 1.07 -9.63 -2.35
C GLU A 159 1.96 -8.69 -1.53
N SER A 160 2.02 -7.40 -1.88
CA SER A 160 2.79 -6.39 -1.14
C SER A 160 2.32 -6.24 0.32
N LEU A 161 1.00 -6.26 0.54
CA LEU A 161 0.38 -6.18 1.86
C LEU A 161 0.63 -7.43 2.71
N LEU A 162 0.47 -8.62 2.12
CA LEU A 162 0.65 -9.90 2.79
C LEU A 162 2.13 -10.18 3.11
N SER A 163 3.04 -9.93 2.18
CA SER A 163 4.48 -10.12 2.40
C SER A 163 5.00 -9.28 3.57
N ARG A 164 4.59 -8.01 3.66
CA ARG A 164 4.94 -7.14 4.79
C ARG A 164 4.30 -7.57 6.10
N SER A 165 3.07 -8.06 6.04
CA SER A 165 2.40 -8.66 7.22
C SER A 165 3.16 -9.87 7.73
N ALA A 166 3.66 -10.71 6.84
CA ALA A 166 4.50 -11.85 7.18
C ALA A 166 5.85 -11.41 7.78
N ILE A 167 6.49 -10.37 7.24
CA ILE A 167 7.74 -9.82 7.78
C ILE A 167 7.52 -9.24 9.19
N ILE A 168 6.59 -8.30 9.33
CA ILE A 168 6.32 -7.60 10.60
C ILE A 168 5.81 -8.60 11.67
N GLY A 169 4.87 -9.46 11.29
CA GLY A 169 4.28 -10.45 12.19
C GLY A 169 5.25 -11.58 12.52
N GLY A 170 6.04 -12.03 11.55
CA GLY A 170 7.03 -13.11 11.69
C GLY A 170 8.12 -12.76 12.70
N GLU A 171 8.68 -11.55 12.65
CA GLU A 171 9.69 -11.10 13.63
C GLU A 171 9.18 -11.12 15.07
N LYS A 172 7.87 -10.90 15.29
CA LYS A 172 7.24 -10.99 16.62
C LYS A 172 6.85 -12.42 16.98
N ALA A 173 6.43 -13.22 16.01
CA ALA A 173 6.04 -14.59 16.21
C ALA A 173 7.23 -15.50 16.55
N LEU A 174 8.40 -15.27 15.96
CA LEU A 174 9.58 -16.13 16.14
C LEU A 174 9.98 -16.32 17.63
N PRO A 175 10.16 -15.26 18.45
CA PRO A 175 10.46 -15.44 19.87
C PRO A 175 9.36 -16.16 20.66
N LEU A 176 8.09 -15.97 20.28
CA LEU A 176 6.96 -16.63 20.92
C LEU A 176 6.97 -18.14 20.61
N LEU A 177 7.20 -18.51 19.35
CA LEU A 177 7.33 -19.90 18.91
C LEU A 177 8.51 -20.58 19.61
N GLU A 178 9.65 -19.91 19.73
CA GLU A 178 10.83 -20.39 20.46
C GLU A 178 10.55 -20.62 21.95
N SER A 179 9.77 -19.73 22.58
CA SER A 179 9.37 -19.90 23.97
C SER A 179 8.49 -21.13 24.17
N VAL A 180 7.66 -21.48 23.19
CA VAL A 180 6.78 -22.66 23.21
C VAL A 180 7.59 -23.95 23.02
N GLU A 181 8.56 -23.95 22.11
CA GLU A 181 9.48 -25.07 21.87
C GLU A 181 10.27 -25.44 23.15
N THR A 182 10.78 -24.42 23.83
CA THR A 182 11.61 -24.55 25.04
C THR A 182 10.80 -24.77 26.33
N ASN A 183 9.48 -24.55 26.31
CA ASN A 183 8.61 -24.74 27.48
C ASN A 183 8.52 -26.22 27.88
N THR A 184 9.01 -26.59 29.07
CA THR A 184 9.00 -27.98 29.57
C THR A 184 7.61 -28.53 29.86
N GLN A 185 6.60 -27.66 30.02
CA GLN A 185 5.21 -28.03 30.31
C GLN A 185 4.33 -28.12 29.05
N ALA A 186 4.81 -27.66 27.90
CA ALA A 186 4.05 -27.71 26.65
C ALA A 186 3.96 -29.15 26.10
N LEU A 187 2.76 -29.52 25.62
CA LEU A 187 2.53 -30.82 24.98
C LEU A 187 3.42 -30.98 23.74
N SER A 188 3.89 -32.20 23.47
CA SER A 188 4.75 -32.52 22.32
C SER A 188 4.15 -32.06 20.98
N LYS A 189 2.83 -32.23 20.80
CA LYS A 189 2.11 -31.77 19.60
C LYS A 189 2.17 -30.26 19.42
N VAL A 190 2.09 -29.50 20.50
CA VAL A 190 2.14 -28.02 20.46
C VAL A 190 3.54 -27.55 20.09
N LYS A 191 4.58 -28.21 20.61
CA LYS A 191 5.98 -27.94 20.22
C LYS A 191 6.23 -28.22 18.74
N ALA A 192 5.74 -29.36 18.24
CA ALA A 192 5.85 -29.70 16.82
C ALA A 192 5.17 -28.65 15.94
N THR A 193 3.94 -28.23 16.26
CA THR A 193 3.25 -27.16 15.52
C THR A 193 4.00 -25.83 15.58
N ALA A 194 4.56 -25.45 16.73
CA ALA A 194 5.35 -24.21 16.85
C ALA A 194 6.58 -24.25 15.93
N GLN A 195 7.26 -25.41 15.88
CA GLN A 195 8.41 -25.64 15.03
C GLN A 195 8.05 -25.62 13.53
N ASP A 196 6.94 -26.26 13.13
CA ASP A 196 6.44 -26.22 11.76
C ASP A 196 6.17 -24.76 11.30
N TYR A 197 5.53 -23.95 12.14
CA TYR A 197 5.29 -22.53 11.85
C TYR A 197 6.57 -21.72 11.80
N LYS A 198 7.55 -22.01 12.67
CA LYS A 198 8.85 -21.35 12.67
C LYS A 198 9.62 -21.65 11.38
N GLU A 199 9.63 -22.91 10.93
CA GLU A 199 10.27 -23.32 9.68
C GLU A 199 9.60 -22.69 8.45
N LEU A 200 8.27 -22.53 8.48
CA LEU A 200 7.52 -21.81 7.45
C LEU A 200 7.92 -20.33 7.39
N ILE A 201 7.98 -19.64 8.52
CA ILE A 201 8.37 -18.21 8.62
C ILE A 201 9.82 -18.01 8.13
N LEU A 202 10.73 -18.92 8.50
CA LEU A 202 12.15 -18.84 8.13
C LEU A 202 12.42 -19.33 6.69
N GLY A 203 11.42 -19.84 5.97
CA GLY A 203 11.57 -20.35 4.61
C GLY A 203 12.45 -21.62 4.51
N VAL A 204 12.56 -22.38 5.60
CA VAL A 204 13.46 -23.55 5.69
C VAL A 204 12.78 -24.83 5.16
N GLY A 205 11.44 -24.86 5.13
CA GLY A 205 10.64 -26.05 4.77
C GLY A 205 10.59 -26.43 3.28
N HIS A 206 11.05 -25.59 2.35
CA HIS A 206 10.95 -25.87 0.90
C HIS A 206 12.19 -26.51 0.25
N LYS A 207 13.24 -26.83 1.01
CA LYS A 207 14.43 -27.51 0.44
C LYS A 207 14.32 -29.03 0.35
N ASN A 208 13.29 -29.66 0.93
CA ASN A 208 13.19 -31.12 1.02
C ASN A 208 12.02 -31.75 0.23
N SER A 209 11.29 -30.99 -0.60
CA SER A 209 10.18 -31.52 -1.41
C SER A 209 10.41 -31.48 -2.93
N SER A 210 11.65 -31.24 -3.38
CA SER A 210 12.08 -31.48 -4.75
C SER A 210 13.06 -32.66 -4.80
N CYS A 211 12.54 -33.87 -4.57
CA CYS A 211 13.09 -35.15 -5.01
C CYS A 211 12.06 -36.23 -4.69
N GLY A 212 11.37 -36.72 -5.72
CA GLY A 212 10.35 -37.75 -5.67
C GLY A 212 9.59 -37.81 -6.97
#